data_AF-A0A3N5V3Q9-F1
#
_entry.id   AF-A0A3N5V3Q9-F1
#
_cell.length_a   1.000
_cell.length_b   1.000
_cell.length_c   1.000
_cell.angle_alpha   90.00
_cell.angle_beta   90.00
_cell.angle_gamma   90.00
#
_symmetry.space_group_name_H-M   'P 1'
#
loop_
_entity.id
_entity.type
_entity.pdbx_description
1 polymer ?
#
loop_
_entity_poly.entity_id
_entity_poly.type
_entity_poly.pdbx_seq_one_letter_code
_entity_poly.pdbx_strand_id
1 'polypeptide(L)'
;MLLIVYEVIQIASGELYQKALNHMDGTTLIELGILTLLGIYTLRHQTDLHAVSFTLVAGLSFIFIYEAIYKWSFYLAPFPFGKPMPPAEIREFVIQSSIALTVLTGFAVQDLRLKKWTFIWLGLFVILWIFWLLTGYPQITGEVIFPRTLRIDFTYNMLYVLNRSTKFVMYLAYLTLFPPLRKPGDPSTV
;
A
#
# COMPACT_ATOMS: atom_id res chain seq x y z
N MET A 1 -0.32 -23.98 4.18
CA MET A 1 -0.82 -23.70 2.81
C MET A 1 -2.35 -23.67 2.68
N LEU A 2 -3.10 -24.66 3.18
CA LEU A 2 -4.58 -24.73 3.05
C LEU A 2 -5.31 -23.50 3.61
N LEU A 3 -4.87 -22.99 4.76
CA LEU A 3 -5.43 -21.79 5.38
C LEU A 3 -5.26 -20.54 4.50
N ILE A 4 -4.12 -20.43 3.81
CA ILE A 4 -3.81 -19.27 2.97
C ILE A 4 -4.59 -19.34 1.67
N VAL A 5 -4.70 -20.52 1.07
CA VAL A 5 -5.55 -20.74 -0.10
C VAL A 5 -7.01 -20.42 0.24
N TYR A 6 -7.47 -20.83 1.42
CA TYR A 6 -8.80 -20.49 1.93
C TYR A 6 -8.99 -18.97 2.09
N GLU A 7 -8.06 -18.26 2.74
CA GLU A 7 -8.12 -16.80 2.89
C GLU A 7 -8.07 -16.08 1.53
N VAL A 8 -7.25 -16.53 0.58
CA VAL A 8 -7.19 -15.97 -0.78
C VAL A 8 -8.50 -16.20 -1.54
N ILE A 9 -9.13 -17.37 -1.39
CA ILE A 9 -10.44 -17.65 -1.98
C ILE A 9 -11.53 -16.78 -1.34
N GLN A 10 -11.52 -16.60 -0.03
CA GLN A 10 -12.45 -15.72 0.70
C GLN A 10 -12.27 -14.24 0.33
N ILE A 11 -11.01 -13.80 0.15
CA ILE A 11 -10.63 -12.47 -0.35
C ILE A 11 -11.13 -12.27 -1.79
N ALA A 12 -10.97 -13.28 -2.66
CA ALA A 12 -11.33 -13.20 -4.06
C ALA A 12 -12.85 -13.34 -4.31
N SER A 13 -13.57 -14.06 -3.46
CA SER A 13 -15.03 -14.20 -3.54
C SER A 13 -15.79 -12.99 -2.98
N GLY A 14 -15.10 -12.07 -2.29
CA GLY A 14 -15.73 -10.94 -1.62
C GLY A 14 -16.52 -11.31 -0.36
N GLU A 15 -16.41 -12.56 0.10
CA GLU A 15 -17.10 -13.08 1.29
C GLU A 15 -16.27 -12.96 2.57
N LEU A 16 -15.41 -11.94 2.67
CA LEU A 16 -14.77 -11.63 3.95
C LEU A 16 -15.84 -11.20 4.96
N TYR A 17 -16.14 -12.11 5.90
CA TYR A 17 -17.12 -12.02 7.00
C TYR A 17 -16.87 -10.88 8.01
N GLN A 18 -16.33 -9.75 7.59
CA GLN A 18 -16.26 -8.53 8.39
C GLN A 18 -16.93 -7.38 7.63
N LYS A 19 -18.03 -6.86 8.20
CA LYS A 19 -18.68 -5.62 7.75
C LYS A 19 -17.71 -4.46 7.53
N ALA A 20 -16.58 -4.43 8.24
CA ALA A 20 -15.52 -3.44 8.09
C ALA A 20 -14.77 -3.54 6.74
N LEU A 21 -14.70 -4.72 6.13
CA LEU A 21 -14.02 -4.96 4.85
C LEU A 21 -14.96 -4.81 3.63
N ASN A 22 -16.29 -4.75 3.84
CA ASN A 22 -17.26 -4.43 2.77
C ASN A 22 -17.08 -3.03 2.16
N HIS A 23 -16.25 -2.18 2.77
CA HIS A 23 -15.89 -0.86 2.24
C HIS A 23 -14.48 -0.84 1.64
N MET A 24 -13.77 -1.96 1.72
CA MET A 24 -12.47 -2.11 1.08
C MET A 24 -12.69 -2.45 -0.39
N ASP A 25 -12.10 -1.65 -1.26
CA ASP A 25 -12.29 -1.80 -2.68
C ASP A 25 -11.62 -3.06 -3.23
N GLY A 26 -12.29 -3.73 -4.17
CA GLY A 26 -11.84 -4.99 -4.77
C GLY A 26 -10.45 -4.95 -5.38
N THR A 27 -9.99 -3.80 -5.90
CA THR A 27 -8.61 -3.67 -6.40
C THR A 27 -7.58 -3.85 -5.31
N THR A 28 -7.82 -3.31 -4.10
CA THR A 28 -6.93 -3.47 -2.95
C THR A 28 -6.90 -4.92 -2.46
N LEU A 29 -8.04 -5.62 -2.49
CA LEU A 29 -8.09 -7.06 -2.19
C LEU A 29 -7.24 -7.88 -3.17
N ILE A 30 -7.33 -7.58 -4.47
CA ILE A 30 -6.53 -8.25 -5.51
C ILE A 30 -5.03 -7.99 -5.32
N GLU A 31 -4.65 -6.72 -5.08
CA GLU A 31 -3.25 -6.33 -4.81
C GLU A 31 -2.69 -7.09 -3.60
N LEU A 32 -3.45 -7.19 -2.51
CA LEU A 32 -3.08 -7.95 -1.32
C LEU A 32 -2.97 -9.44 -1.61
N GLY A 33 -3.89 -10.01 -2.39
CA GLY A 33 -3.84 -11.40 -2.81
C GLY A 33 -2.54 -11.70 -3.58
N ILE A 34 -2.16 -10.84 -4.52
CA ILE A 34 -0.92 -11.02 -5.30
C ILE A 34 0.32 -10.85 -4.42
N LEU A 35 0.38 -9.83 -3.54
CA LEU A 35 1.48 -9.69 -2.58
C LEU A 35 1.58 -10.92 -1.67
N THR A 36 0.43 -11.49 -1.30
CA THR A 36 0.37 -12.67 -0.44
C THR A 36 0.96 -13.89 -1.13
N LEU A 37 0.51 -14.15 -2.36
CA LEU A 37 1.02 -15.25 -3.17
C LEU A 37 2.51 -15.07 -3.48
N LEU A 38 2.95 -13.86 -3.78
CA LEU A 38 4.35 -13.56 -4.06
C LEU A 38 5.23 -13.77 -2.81
N GLY A 39 4.79 -13.31 -1.64
CA GLY A 39 5.52 -13.48 -0.38
C GLY A 39 5.71 -14.96 -0.02
N ILE A 40 4.64 -15.74 -0.10
CA ILE A 40 4.71 -17.19 0.17
C ILE A 40 5.59 -17.89 -0.86
N TYR A 41 5.46 -17.54 -2.13
CA TYR A 41 6.20 -18.21 -3.18
C TYR A 41 7.71 -17.86 -3.16
N THR A 42 8.07 -16.64 -2.78
CA THR A 42 9.46 -16.20 -2.61
C THR A 42 10.10 -16.77 -1.35
N LEU A 43 9.33 -16.92 -0.27
CA LEU A 43 9.79 -17.45 1.03
C LEU A 43 9.46 -18.92 1.24
N ARG A 44 9.08 -19.67 0.20
CA ARG A 44 8.71 -21.10 0.28
C ARG A 44 9.78 -22.03 0.86
N HIS A 45 11.02 -21.55 0.95
CA HIS A 45 12.16 -22.29 1.51
C HIS A 45 12.42 -21.95 2.99
N GLN A 46 11.72 -20.96 3.53
CA GLN A 46 11.72 -20.60 4.95
C GLN A 46 10.64 -21.39 5.70
N THR A 47 10.57 -21.21 7.03
CA THR A 47 9.50 -21.82 7.84
C THR A 47 8.13 -21.23 7.50
N ASP A 48 7.07 -22.03 7.60
CA ASP A 48 5.69 -21.58 7.37
C ASP A 48 5.32 -20.33 8.18
N LEU A 49 5.76 -20.30 9.45
CA LEU A 49 5.54 -19.16 10.33
C LEU A 49 6.21 -17.90 9.79
N HIS A 50 7.48 -18.00 9.37
CA HIS A 50 8.21 -16.86 8.80
C HIS A 50 7.55 -16.36 7.51
N ALA A 51 7.22 -17.27 6.60
CA ALA A 51 6.59 -16.93 5.33
C ALA A 51 5.24 -16.23 5.53
N VAL A 52 4.39 -16.73 6.44
CA VAL A 52 3.08 -16.13 6.74
C VAL A 52 3.24 -14.79 7.44
N SER A 53 4.04 -14.71 8.51
CA SER A 53 4.24 -13.47 9.28
C SER A 53 4.82 -12.37 8.41
N PHE A 54 5.83 -12.68 7.59
CA PHE A 54 6.43 -11.71 6.67
C PHE A 54 5.41 -11.21 5.64
N THR A 55 4.65 -12.14 5.06
CA THR A 55 3.66 -11.81 4.05
C THR A 55 2.56 -10.91 4.60
N LEU A 56 2.08 -11.19 5.81
CA LEU A 56 1.13 -10.34 6.52
C LEU A 56 1.70 -8.96 6.83
N VAL A 57 2.94 -8.90 7.31
CA VAL A 57 3.65 -7.63 7.57
C VAL A 57 3.76 -6.80 6.30
N ALA A 58 4.15 -7.40 5.18
CA ALA A 58 4.29 -6.70 3.91
C ALA A 58 2.93 -6.20 3.37
N GLY A 59 1.89 -7.03 3.42
CA GLY A 59 0.54 -6.68 3.00
C GLY A 59 -0.07 -5.56 3.84
N LEU A 60 -0.01 -5.67 5.18
CA LEU A 60 -0.50 -4.63 6.08
C LEU A 60 0.30 -3.33 5.92
N SER A 61 1.63 -3.43 5.80
CA SER A 61 2.47 -2.25 5.60
C SER A 61 2.10 -1.50 4.32
N PHE A 62 1.81 -2.22 3.23
CA PHE A 62 1.35 -1.62 1.98
C PHE A 62 0.02 -0.85 2.13
N ILE A 63 -0.96 -1.40 2.84
CA ILE A 63 -2.24 -0.70 3.07
C ILE A 63 -1.98 0.55 3.90
N PHE A 64 -1.31 0.38 5.04
CA PHE A 64 -1.19 1.43 6.03
C PHE A 64 -0.23 2.55 5.63
N ILE A 65 0.76 2.30 4.77
CA ILE A 65 1.59 3.38 4.23
C ILE A 65 0.77 4.28 3.31
N TYR A 66 -0.14 3.71 2.50
CA TYR A 66 -1.04 4.51 1.66
C TYR A 66 -1.96 5.38 2.52
N GLU A 67 -2.62 4.75 3.50
CA GLU A 67 -3.54 5.43 4.42
C GLU A 67 -2.83 6.53 5.22
N ALA A 68 -1.61 6.26 5.70
CA ALA A 68 -0.82 7.25 6.41
C ALA A 68 -0.47 8.44 5.52
N ILE A 69 -0.01 8.22 4.28
CA ILE A 69 0.28 9.30 3.34
C ILE A 69 -1.00 10.06 2.98
N TYR A 70 -2.12 9.36 2.78
CA TYR A 70 -3.40 9.98 2.46
C TYR A 70 -3.91 10.87 3.59
N LYS A 71 -3.84 10.37 4.82
CA LYS A 71 -4.22 11.10 6.03
C LYS A 71 -3.29 12.28 6.28
N TRP A 72 -1.99 12.09 6.15
CA TRP A 72 -1.00 13.17 6.20
C TRP A 72 -1.33 14.27 5.19
N SER A 73 -1.66 13.88 3.96
CA SER A 73 -1.99 14.79 2.87
C SER A 73 -3.28 15.55 3.13
N PHE A 74 -4.28 14.91 3.74
CA PHE A 74 -5.56 15.55 4.07
C PHE A 74 -5.43 16.66 5.11
N TYR A 75 -4.53 16.49 6.08
CA TYR A 75 -4.29 17.49 7.13
C TYR A 75 -3.09 18.40 6.84
N LEU A 76 -2.25 18.06 5.85
CA LEU A 76 -0.96 18.71 5.56
C LEU A 76 -0.11 18.97 6.82
N ALA A 77 -0.20 18.12 7.83
CA ALA A 77 0.53 18.31 9.07
C ALA A 77 2.04 18.17 8.81
N PRO A 78 2.91 19.09 9.26
CA PRO A 78 2.69 20.19 10.20
C PRO A 78 2.58 21.58 9.54
N PHE A 79 2.31 21.68 8.24
CA PHE A 79 2.29 22.97 7.55
C PHE A 79 1.07 23.82 7.97
N PRO A 80 1.25 25.13 8.23
CA PRO A 80 0.23 26.02 8.80
C PRO A 80 -0.96 26.32 7.86
N PHE A 81 -0.94 25.79 6.64
CA PHE A 81 -1.99 25.98 5.63
C PHE A 81 -3.04 24.86 5.64
N GLY A 82 -2.88 23.83 6.48
CA GLY A 82 -3.80 22.69 6.60
C GLY A 82 -4.79 22.81 7.76
N LYS A 83 -5.84 21.97 7.74
CA LYS A 83 -6.70 21.75 8.91
C LYS A 83 -5.87 21.00 9.96
N PRO A 84 -5.79 21.45 11.22
CA PRO A 84 -5.07 20.70 12.26
C PRO A 84 -5.68 19.32 12.43
N MET A 85 -4.82 18.28 12.47
CA MET A 85 -5.26 16.90 12.64
C MET A 85 -5.85 16.72 14.05
N PRO A 86 -7.13 16.32 14.20
CA PRO A 86 -7.74 16.09 15.50
C PRO A 86 -7.02 14.99 16.30
N PRO A 87 -7.12 14.95 17.65
CA PRO A 87 -6.43 13.94 18.46
C PRO A 87 -6.71 12.49 18.08
N ALA A 88 -7.97 12.16 17.72
CA ALA A 88 -8.34 10.83 17.25
C ALA A 88 -7.62 10.45 15.94
N GLU A 89 -7.52 11.41 15.02
CA GLU A 89 -6.87 11.25 13.73
C GLU A 89 -5.36 11.13 13.87
N ILE A 90 -4.74 11.87 14.80
CA ILE A 90 -3.32 11.73 15.15
C ILE A 90 -3.04 10.32 15.67
N ARG A 91 -3.88 9.81 16.57
CA ARG A 91 -3.73 8.45 17.09
C ARG A 91 -3.76 7.42 15.97
N GLU A 92 -4.73 7.52 15.07
CA GLU A 92 -4.81 6.64 13.92
C GLU A 92 -3.59 6.79 13.00
N PHE A 93 -3.19 8.01 12.67
CA PHE A 93 -2.01 8.29 11.85
C PHE A 93 -0.74 7.65 12.43
N VAL A 94 -0.53 7.75 13.76
CA VAL A 94 0.62 7.14 14.44
C VAL A 94 0.55 5.61 14.36
N ILE A 95 -0.62 5.01 14.57
CA ILE A 95 -0.80 3.55 14.45
C ILE A 95 -0.52 3.10 13.01
N GLN A 96 -1.14 3.75 12.02
CA GLN A 96 -0.95 3.42 10.60
C GLN A 96 0.51 3.56 10.18
N SER A 97 1.17 4.66 10.56
CA SER A 97 2.59 4.89 10.28
C SER A 97 3.47 3.84 10.96
N SER A 98 3.16 3.47 12.21
CA SER A 98 3.93 2.46 12.94
C SER A 98 3.81 1.08 12.29
N ILE A 99 2.61 0.70 11.85
CA ILE A 99 2.40 -0.56 11.10
C ILE A 99 3.11 -0.48 9.75
N ALA A 100 3.00 0.62 9.01
CA ALA A 100 3.70 0.83 7.75
C ALA A 100 5.22 0.65 7.87
N LEU A 101 5.81 1.16 8.95
CA LEU A 101 7.25 1.04 9.23
C LEU A 101 7.69 -0.38 9.57
N THR A 102 6.78 -1.31 9.89
CA THR A 102 7.15 -2.71 10.13
C THR A 102 7.78 -3.37 8.91
N VAL A 103 7.52 -2.85 7.70
CA VAL A 103 8.22 -3.28 6.47
C VAL A 103 9.76 -3.15 6.58
N LEU A 104 10.27 -2.23 7.40
CA LEU A 104 11.70 -2.06 7.64
C LEU A 104 12.35 -3.30 8.25
N THR A 105 11.60 -4.10 9.01
CA THR A 105 12.07 -5.38 9.53
C THR A 105 12.45 -6.34 8.41
N GLY A 106 11.71 -6.32 7.29
CA GLY A 106 12.00 -7.13 6.11
C GLY A 106 13.33 -6.76 5.43
N PHE A 107 13.73 -5.49 5.48
CA PHE A 107 15.06 -5.08 5.03
C PHE A 107 16.15 -5.49 6.04
N ALA A 108 15.86 -5.41 7.34
CA ALA A 108 16.80 -5.81 8.39
C ALA A 108 17.17 -7.30 8.31
N VAL A 109 16.21 -8.17 7.98
CA VAL A 109 16.44 -9.61 7.77
C VAL A 109 16.83 -9.97 6.33
N GLN A 110 17.09 -8.97 5.47
CA GLN A 110 17.51 -9.13 4.07
C GLN A 110 16.52 -9.85 3.14
N ASP A 111 15.26 -9.97 3.56
CA ASP A 111 14.19 -10.54 2.75
C ASP A 111 13.66 -9.53 1.72
N LEU A 112 13.78 -8.21 1.97
CA LEU A 112 13.47 -7.16 0.99
C LEU A 112 14.73 -6.57 0.37
N ARG A 113 14.65 -6.20 -0.91
CA ARG A 113 15.75 -5.60 -1.67
C ARG A 113 15.29 -4.36 -2.41
N LEU A 114 16.02 -3.26 -2.24
CA LEU A 114 15.84 -2.08 -3.07
C LEU A 114 16.38 -2.35 -4.48
N LYS A 115 15.54 -2.15 -5.49
CA LYS A 115 15.91 -2.27 -6.90
C LYS A 115 15.70 -0.94 -7.60
N LYS A 116 16.38 -0.75 -8.74
CA LYS A 116 16.16 0.42 -9.61
C LYS A 116 14.66 0.64 -9.92
N TRP A 117 13.93 -0.45 -10.17
CA TRP A 117 12.49 -0.41 -10.45
C TRP A 117 11.66 0.10 -9.27
N THR A 118 12.05 -0.18 -8.03
CA THR A 118 11.40 0.37 -6.83
C THR A 118 11.41 1.89 -6.86
N PHE A 119 12.56 2.49 -7.17
CA PHE A 119 12.69 3.95 -7.25
C PHE A 119 11.90 4.56 -8.40
N ILE A 120 11.78 3.87 -9.54
CA ILE A 120 10.96 4.34 -10.67
C ILE A 120 9.50 4.41 -10.26
N TRP A 121 8.97 3.36 -9.63
CA TRP A 121 7.58 3.34 -9.18
C TRP A 121 7.32 4.33 -8.04
N LEU A 122 8.22 4.44 -7.06
CA LEU A 122 8.12 5.47 -6.01
C LEU A 122 8.17 6.88 -6.59
N GLY A 123 9.04 7.13 -7.58
CA GLY A 123 9.10 8.41 -8.27
C GLY A 123 7.79 8.76 -8.98
N LEU A 124 7.20 7.79 -9.70
CA LEU A 124 5.90 7.98 -10.34
C LEU A 124 4.78 8.22 -9.32
N PHE A 125 4.80 7.51 -8.18
CA PHE A 125 3.87 7.75 -7.09
C PHE A 125 3.97 9.19 -6.57
N VAL A 126 5.19 9.67 -6.31
CA VAL A 126 5.43 11.03 -5.83
C VAL A 126 4.95 12.07 -6.84
N ILE A 127 5.16 11.85 -8.14
CA ILE A 127 4.66 12.75 -9.20
C ILE A 127 3.13 12.83 -9.16
N LEU A 128 2.44 11.68 -9.15
CA LEU A 128 0.98 11.63 -9.09
C LEU A 128 0.43 12.24 -7.80
N TRP A 129 1.11 12.00 -6.69
CA TRP A 129 0.76 12.54 -5.39
C TRP A 129 0.89 14.07 -5.34
N ILE A 130 2.00 14.63 -5.84
CA ILE A 130 2.18 16.08 -5.97
C ILE A 130 1.12 16.67 -6.89
N PHE A 131 0.85 16.04 -8.05
CA PHE A 131 -0.22 16.46 -8.95
C PHE A 131 -1.59 16.50 -8.24
N TRP A 132 -1.88 15.50 -7.42
CA TRP A 132 -3.11 15.42 -6.64
C TRP A 132 -3.21 16.55 -5.60
N LEU A 133 -2.11 16.88 -4.92
CA LEU A 133 -2.05 18.04 -4.01
C LEU A 133 -2.24 19.37 -4.76
N LEU A 134 -1.59 19.55 -5.91
CA LEU A 134 -1.66 20.78 -6.71
C LEU A 134 -3.06 21.05 -7.28
N THR A 135 -3.87 20.00 -7.48
CA THR A 135 -5.26 20.09 -7.90
C THR A 135 -6.23 20.29 -6.72
N GLY A 136 -5.71 20.52 -5.52
CA GLY A 136 -6.47 20.81 -4.30
C GLY A 136 -6.90 19.57 -3.52
N TYR A 137 -6.31 18.42 -3.81
CA TYR A 137 -6.62 17.14 -3.15
C TYR A 137 -8.11 16.77 -3.19
N PRO A 138 -8.73 16.74 -4.39
CA PRO A 138 -10.14 16.40 -4.54
C PRO A 138 -10.45 15.01 -4.00
N GLN A 139 -11.51 14.95 -3.19
CA GLN A 139 -12.07 13.74 -2.60
C GLN A 139 -13.11 13.12 -3.54
N ILE A 140 -13.39 11.83 -3.40
CA ILE A 140 -14.42 11.13 -4.18
C ILE A 140 -15.81 11.77 -4.04
N THR A 141 -16.05 12.50 -2.95
CA THR A 141 -17.26 13.32 -2.71
C THR A 141 -17.35 14.58 -3.56
N GLY A 142 -16.29 14.94 -4.30
CA GLY A 142 -16.17 16.18 -5.08
C GLY A 142 -15.63 17.37 -4.26
N GLU A 143 -15.50 17.22 -2.94
CA GLU A 143 -14.91 18.26 -2.09
C GLU A 143 -13.41 18.42 -2.37
N VAL A 144 -12.95 19.67 -2.34
CA VAL A 144 -11.54 20.04 -2.51
C VAL A 144 -11.04 20.51 -1.15
N ILE A 145 -9.93 19.94 -0.67
CA ILE A 145 -9.44 20.21 0.68
C ILE A 145 -8.53 21.45 0.72
N PHE A 146 -7.79 21.71 -0.37
CA PHE A 146 -6.85 22.82 -0.45
C PHE A 146 -7.13 23.76 -1.63
N PRO A 147 -6.66 25.02 -1.56
CA PRO A 147 -6.69 25.91 -2.72
C PRO A 147 -6.03 25.26 -3.94
N ARG A 148 -6.77 25.20 -5.06
CA ARG A 148 -6.24 24.62 -6.30
C ARG A 148 -5.19 25.54 -6.92
N THR A 149 -3.99 25.00 -7.14
CA THR A 149 -2.99 25.65 -7.99
C THR A 149 -3.31 25.36 -9.47
N LEU A 150 -3.64 24.10 -9.76
CA LEU A 150 -4.09 23.65 -11.07
C LEU A 150 -5.62 23.56 -11.08
N ARG A 151 -6.27 24.42 -11.86
CA ARG A 151 -7.73 24.44 -11.99
C ARG A 151 -8.18 23.39 -13.02
N ILE A 152 -8.30 22.16 -12.55
CA ILE A 152 -8.85 21.04 -13.31
C ILE A 152 -10.16 20.63 -12.64
N ASP A 153 -11.23 20.54 -13.42
CA ASP A 153 -12.51 20.03 -12.94
C ASP A 153 -12.58 18.53 -13.19
N PHE A 154 -12.54 17.80 -12.09
CA PHE A 154 -12.57 16.34 -12.12
C PHE A 154 -14.01 15.84 -12.09
N THR A 155 -14.31 14.90 -12.97
CA THR A 155 -15.50 14.04 -12.80
C THR A 155 -15.22 12.98 -11.74
N TYR A 156 -16.28 12.39 -11.17
CA TYR A 156 -16.18 11.27 -10.24
C TYR A 156 -15.27 10.15 -10.76
N ASN A 157 -15.44 9.76 -12.03
CA ASN A 157 -14.65 8.70 -12.65
C ASN A 157 -13.16 9.06 -12.73
N MET A 158 -12.82 10.33 -13.00
CA MET A 158 -11.43 10.77 -13.03
C MET A 158 -10.79 10.72 -11.64
N LEU A 159 -11.53 11.12 -10.58
CA LEU A 159 -11.05 11.02 -9.21
C LEU A 159 -10.85 9.58 -8.76
N TYR A 160 -11.80 8.72 -9.11
CA TYR A 160 -11.70 7.29 -8.85
C TYR A 160 -10.46 6.70 -9.53
N VAL A 161 -10.25 6.97 -10.83
CA VAL A 161 -9.09 6.50 -11.57
C VAL A 161 -7.78 7.05 -11.01
N LEU A 162 -7.73 8.33 -10.63
CA LEU A 162 -6.53 8.95 -10.05
C LEU A 162 -6.15 8.27 -8.73
N ASN A 163 -7.12 8.11 -7.81
CA ASN A 163 -6.91 7.43 -6.52
C ASN A 163 -6.45 5.98 -6.70
N ARG A 164 -7.04 5.25 -7.66
CA ARG A 164 -6.64 3.87 -7.96
C ARG A 164 -5.26 3.81 -8.56
N SER A 165 -4.93 4.73 -9.46
CA SER A 165 -3.63 4.78 -10.13
C SER A 165 -2.51 5.10 -9.15
N THR A 166 -2.71 6.02 -8.21
CA THR A 166 -1.72 6.32 -7.16
C THR A 166 -1.47 5.11 -6.27
N LYS A 167 -2.54 4.42 -5.84
CA LYS A 167 -2.41 3.20 -5.03
C LYS A 167 -1.70 2.09 -5.81
N PHE A 168 -2.08 1.87 -7.06
CA PHE A 168 -1.49 0.85 -7.92
C PHE A 168 0.01 1.08 -8.17
N VAL A 169 0.43 2.32 -8.42
CA VAL A 169 1.86 2.63 -8.59
C VAL A 169 2.65 2.35 -7.30
N MET A 170 2.07 2.66 -6.14
CA MET A 170 2.69 2.33 -4.86
C MET A 170 2.75 0.81 -4.63
N TYR A 171 1.72 0.08 -5.04
CA TYR A 171 1.70 -1.38 -5.06
C TYR A 171 2.81 -1.96 -5.94
N LEU A 172 3.03 -1.41 -7.15
CA LEU A 172 4.14 -1.81 -8.02
C LEU A 172 5.51 -1.56 -7.36
N ALA A 173 5.66 -0.47 -6.60
CA ALA A 173 6.87 -0.27 -5.81
C ALA A 173 7.07 -1.40 -4.79
N TYR A 174 6.03 -1.77 -4.04
CA TYR A 174 6.07 -2.88 -3.08
C TYR A 174 6.38 -4.23 -3.73
N LEU A 175 5.77 -4.55 -4.88
CA LEU A 175 6.08 -5.78 -5.62
C LEU A 175 7.57 -5.91 -5.94
N THR A 176 8.22 -4.81 -6.31
CA THR A 176 9.63 -4.84 -6.67
C THR A 176 10.57 -5.05 -5.49
N LEU A 177 10.11 -4.83 -4.26
CA LEU A 177 10.90 -5.05 -3.04
C LEU A 177 11.15 -6.53 -2.76
N PHE A 178 10.24 -7.41 -3.18
CA PHE A 178 10.39 -8.85 -2.99
C PHE A 178 11.61 -9.39 -3.75
N PRO A 179 12.32 -10.39 -3.20
CA PRO A 179 13.49 -10.93 -3.85
C PRO A 179 13.08 -11.64 -5.15
N PRO A 180 13.95 -11.63 -6.18
CA PRO A 180 13.66 -12.36 -7.42
C PRO A 180 13.45 -13.84 -7.11
N LEU A 181 12.58 -14.47 -7.90
CA LEU A 181 12.29 -15.89 -7.77
C LEU A 181 13.59 -16.69 -7.94
N ARG A 182 14.03 -17.39 -6.89
CA ARG A 182 15.17 -18.32 -7.00
C ARG A 182 14.83 -19.39 -8.03
N LYS A 183 15.71 -19.58 -9.01
CA LYS A 183 15.64 -20.73 -9.92
C LYS A 183 15.86 -22.00 -9.10
N PRO A 184 15.05 -23.06 -9.29
CA PRO A 184 15.31 -24.34 -8.67
C PRO A 184 16.71 -24.83 -9.07
N GLY A 185 17.58 -25.10 -8.09
CA GLY A 185 18.89 -25.72 -8.31
C GLY A 185 20.10 -24.78 -8.46
N ASP A 186 20.03 -23.51 -8.07
CA ASP A 186 21.20 -22.62 -8.05
C ASP A 186 22.14 -22.97 -6.86
N PRO A 187 23.36 -23.49 -7.09
CA PRO A 187 24.27 -23.97 -6.05
C PRO A 187 25.12 -22.87 -5.42
N SER A 188 24.94 -21.58 -5.78
CA SER A 188 25.82 -20.50 -5.34
C SER A 188 25.68 -20.09 -3.86
N THR A 189 25.06 -20.90 -3.00
CA THR A 189 24.95 -20.63 -1.56
C THR A 189 24.94 -21.94 -0.76
N VAL A 190 26.13 -22.42 -0.42
CA VAL A 190 26.40 -22.99 0.92
C VAL A 190 26.72 -21.82 1.82
#